data_AF-A0A8B7T7R9-F1
#
_entry.id   AF-A0A8B7T7R9-F1
#
_cell.length_a   1.000
_cell.length_b   1.000
_cell.length_c   1.000
_cell.angle_alpha   90.00
_cell.angle_beta   90.00
_cell.angle_gamma   90.00
#
_symmetry.space_group_name_H-M   'P 1'
#
loop_
_entity.id
_entity.type
_entity.pdbx_description
1 polymer ?
#
loop_
_entity_poly.entity_id
_entity_poly.type
_entity_poly.pdbx_seq_one_letter_code
_entity_poly.pdbx_strand_id
1 'polypeptide(L)'
;MLCQGNARILAFLKWCESEDSFMIHGNSFHGTGGRGNKLAHMRYTLRLLRAMVSLEDETVNTDLCETGTIQQLIGIFKNTISKSNDKEEAIVLEIQSDILLISSGLCEHSIPRKEIFGTEGVDIILHVMKTDPKKFQSGLGYNVLLFSTLDSIWCCILGCYTLEDYFLEKEGIFLLLDLLALKQKKFCNLILGIMVEFCDNPKTTAHVNAWRGKKDQTAASLLIKLWRKEEKELGVKRDKHGKIMDTKKPLFTNFQEEQKIIPLPANCPTIAVMDVAENIRAKIYAVLGKLDFENLPGLSTEDFVTLCIIHRYLDFKIGEIWNEIYEEIKLESLRPIATDKHILEAITAASENIGKMVASLQSEIIETQARQDVQNEQKVYTKVSHRYHRGTR
;
A
#
# COMPACT_ATOMS: atom_id res chain seq x y z
N MET A 1 -37.82 20.70 -13.76
CA MET A 1 -38.07 19.24 -13.92
C MET A 1 -37.08 18.54 -13.01
N LEU A 2 -37.53 18.01 -11.86
CA LEU A 2 -36.71 17.14 -11.04
C LEU A 2 -36.58 15.81 -11.78
N CYS A 3 -35.39 15.50 -12.27
CA CYS A 3 -35.12 14.22 -12.91
C CYS A 3 -35.30 13.09 -11.89
N GLN A 4 -36.49 12.48 -11.84
CA GLN A 4 -36.78 11.29 -11.01
C GLN A 4 -35.98 10.03 -11.43
N GLY A 5 -34.92 10.18 -12.23
CA GLY A 5 -34.11 9.08 -12.75
C GLY A 5 -33.46 8.29 -11.61
N ASN A 6 -32.75 8.98 -10.71
CA ASN A 6 -32.11 8.39 -9.54
C ASN A 6 -33.12 7.63 -8.67
N ALA A 7 -34.23 8.28 -8.29
CA ALA A 7 -35.28 7.66 -7.50
C ALA A 7 -35.86 6.38 -8.15
N ARG A 8 -36.07 6.37 -9.48
CA ARG A 8 -36.55 5.19 -10.21
C ARG A 8 -35.52 4.06 -10.25
N ILE A 9 -34.25 4.40 -10.43
CA ILE A 9 -33.15 3.42 -10.41
C ILE A 9 -33.03 2.78 -9.03
N LEU A 10 -33.07 3.57 -7.96
CA LEU A 10 -32.99 3.08 -6.58
C LEU A 10 -34.23 2.26 -6.18
N ALA A 11 -35.42 2.65 -6.65
CA ALA A 11 -36.64 1.85 -6.48
C ALA A 11 -36.55 0.51 -7.20
N PHE A 12 -35.99 0.47 -8.41
CA PHE A 12 -35.74 -0.78 -9.14
C PHE A 12 -34.69 -1.65 -8.44
N LEU A 13 -33.63 -1.04 -7.90
CA LEU A 13 -32.63 -1.73 -7.11
C LEU A 13 -33.24 -2.35 -5.83
N LYS A 14 -34.14 -1.63 -5.16
CA LYS A 14 -34.89 -2.13 -4.00
C LYS A 14 -35.79 -3.31 -4.37
N TRP A 15 -36.43 -3.27 -5.54
CA TRP A 15 -37.17 -4.42 -6.04
C TRP A 15 -36.27 -5.63 -6.32
N CYS A 16 -35.04 -5.42 -6.80
CA CYS A 16 -34.07 -6.50 -6.99
C CYS A 16 -33.67 -7.20 -5.67
N GLU A 17 -33.69 -6.47 -4.56
CA GLU A 17 -33.41 -6.99 -3.22
C GLU A 17 -34.57 -7.82 -2.63
N SER A 18 -35.82 -7.49 -2.97
CA SER A 18 -37.02 -8.15 -2.42
C SER A 18 -37.05 -9.67 -2.68
N GLU A 19 -37.60 -10.41 -1.70
CA GLU A 19 -37.75 -11.88 -1.76
C GLU A 19 -38.85 -12.35 -2.72
N ASP A 20 -39.58 -11.43 -3.37
CA ASP A 20 -40.67 -11.78 -4.27
C ASP A 20 -40.20 -12.78 -5.34
N SER A 21 -40.94 -13.88 -5.47
CA SER A 21 -40.59 -14.97 -6.37
C SER A 21 -40.52 -14.48 -7.82
N PHE A 22 -39.34 -14.66 -8.42
CA PHE A 22 -39.09 -14.22 -9.80
C PHE A 22 -38.90 -15.43 -10.71
N MET A 23 -39.98 -15.82 -11.39
CA MET A 23 -40.03 -16.98 -12.28
C MET A 23 -39.79 -16.56 -13.74
N ILE A 24 -38.54 -16.26 -14.11
CA ILE A 24 -38.16 -16.11 -15.53
C ILE A 24 -37.27 -17.28 -15.95
N HIS A 25 -37.62 -17.87 -17.10
CA HIS A 25 -36.80 -18.85 -17.80
C HIS A 25 -35.68 -18.10 -18.53
N GLY A 26 -34.55 -17.90 -17.85
CA GLY A 26 -33.39 -17.11 -18.31
C GLY A 26 -32.88 -17.52 -19.70
N ASN A 27 -33.41 -16.86 -20.73
CA ASN A 27 -33.02 -16.97 -22.13
C ASN A 27 -32.55 -15.62 -22.70
N SER A 28 -32.16 -14.65 -21.86
CA SER A 28 -31.55 -13.40 -22.34
C SER A 28 -30.09 -13.64 -22.67
N PHE A 29 -29.64 -13.16 -23.83
CA PHE A 29 -28.25 -13.19 -24.30
C PHE A 29 -27.25 -12.60 -23.29
N HIS A 30 -27.73 -11.72 -22.39
CA HIS A 30 -26.96 -11.07 -21.33
C HIS A 30 -27.22 -11.64 -19.91
N GLY A 31 -28.02 -12.70 -19.79
CA GLY A 31 -28.56 -13.22 -18.52
C GLY A 31 -27.80 -14.40 -17.91
N THR A 32 -26.46 -14.34 -17.86
CA THR A 32 -25.71 -15.32 -17.05
C THR A 32 -26.06 -15.11 -15.56
N GLY A 33 -26.48 -16.20 -14.89
CA GLY A 33 -26.89 -16.21 -13.47
C GLY A 33 -28.36 -15.90 -13.19
N GLY A 34 -29.26 -15.96 -14.18
CA GLY A 34 -30.65 -15.48 -14.05
C GLY A 34 -31.77 -16.54 -14.01
N ARG A 35 -31.52 -17.80 -13.62
CA ARG A 35 -32.62 -18.78 -13.46
C ARG A 35 -33.18 -18.72 -12.03
N GLY A 36 -34.34 -18.10 -11.87
CA GLY A 36 -35.08 -18.08 -10.60
C GLY A 36 -34.61 -17.05 -9.57
N ASN A 37 -33.73 -16.10 -9.96
CA ASN A 37 -33.26 -15.03 -9.08
C ASN A 37 -33.24 -13.65 -9.80
N LYS A 38 -32.97 -12.58 -9.04
CA LYS A 38 -32.89 -11.20 -9.55
C LYS A 38 -31.44 -10.67 -9.67
N LEU A 39 -30.42 -11.52 -9.54
CA LEU A 39 -29.01 -11.11 -9.50
C LEU A 39 -28.55 -10.42 -10.79
N ALA A 40 -29.01 -10.91 -11.95
CA ALA A 40 -28.67 -10.27 -13.22
C ALA A 40 -29.19 -8.83 -13.28
N HIS A 41 -30.44 -8.58 -12.84
CA HIS A 41 -31.02 -7.24 -12.80
C HIS A 41 -30.23 -6.33 -11.86
N MET A 42 -29.95 -6.81 -10.64
CA MET A 42 -29.13 -6.09 -9.66
C MET A 42 -27.77 -5.70 -10.23
N ARG A 43 -27.05 -6.65 -10.85
CA ARG A 43 -25.75 -6.43 -11.48
C ARG A 43 -25.80 -5.32 -12.53
N TYR A 44 -26.76 -5.33 -13.45
CA TYR A 44 -26.83 -4.30 -14.49
C TYR A 44 -27.26 -2.93 -13.93
N THR A 45 -28.10 -2.90 -12.91
CA THR A 45 -28.46 -1.66 -12.20
C THR A 45 -27.25 -1.05 -11.48
N LEU A 46 -26.45 -1.86 -10.80
CA LEU A 46 -25.22 -1.41 -10.14
C LEU A 46 -24.19 -0.93 -11.17
N ARG A 47 -24.04 -1.60 -12.31
CA ARG A 47 -23.16 -1.12 -13.40
C ARG A 47 -23.58 0.25 -13.92
N LEU A 48 -24.89 0.49 -14.07
CA LEU A 48 -25.42 1.80 -14.44
C LEU A 48 -25.09 2.85 -13.37
N LEU A 49 -25.36 2.56 -12.10
CA LEU A 49 -25.04 3.45 -10.98
C LEU A 49 -23.54 3.77 -10.92
N ARG A 50 -22.68 2.77 -11.10
CA ARG A 50 -21.23 2.97 -11.16
C ARG A 50 -20.83 3.92 -12.29
N ALA A 51 -21.41 3.75 -13.48
CA ALA A 51 -21.17 4.64 -14.61
C ALA A 51 -21.63 6.08 -14.31
N MET A 52 -22.79 6.25 -13.66
CA MET A 52 -23.29 7.56 -13.26
C MET A 52 -22.38 8.25 -12.23
N VAL A 53 -21.96 7.54 -11.19
CA VAL A 53 -21.07 8.07 -10.15
C VAL A 53 -19.69 8.40 -10.71
N SER A 54 -19.18 7.62 -11.68
CA SER A 54 -17.89 7.88 -12.33
C SER A 54 -17.84 9.15 -13.19
N LEU A 55 -18.99 9.83 -13.41
CA LEU A 55 -19.03 11.13 -14.08
C LEU A 55 -18.71 12.30 -13.13
N GLU A 56 -18.59 12.04 -11.82
CA GLU A 56 -18.27 13.06 -10.80
C GLU A 56 -19.21 14.28 -10.81
N ASP A 57 -20.46 14.09 -11.27
CA ASP A 57 -21.49 15.13 -11.21
C ASP A 57 -22.05 15.24 -9.79
N GLU A 58 -21.64 16.29 -9.08
CA GLU A 58 -22.03 16.53 -7.69
C GLU A 58 -23.54 16.72 -7.50
N THR A 59 -24.28 17.17 -8.51
CA THR A 59 -25.75 17.29 -8.42
C THR A 59 -26.38 15.90 -8.38
N VAL A 60 -25.91 15.00 -9.24
CA VAL A 60 -26.37 13.60 -9.30
C VAL A 60 -25.94 12.86 -8.03
N ASN A 61 -24.69 13.00 -7.61
CA ASN A 61 -24.14 12.30 -6.43
C ASN A 61 -24.80 12.76 -5.13
N THR A 62 -25.09 14.05 -5.00
CA THR A 62 -25.82 14.59 -3.82
C THR A 62 -27.24 14.03 -3.75
N ASP A 63 -27.99 14.04 -4.86
CA ASP A 63 -29.35 13.48 -4.91
C ASP A 63 -29.37 11.96 -4.62
N LEU A 64 -28.38 11.21 -5.11
CA LEU A 64 -28.21 9.79 -4.78
C LEU A 64 -27.98 9.59 -3.27
N CYS A 65 -27.09 10.37 -2.66
CA CYS A 65 -26.80 10.28 -1.23
C CYS A 65 -28.01 10.67 -0.37
N GLU A 66 -28.72 11.75 -0.71
CA GLU A 66 -29.94 12.20 -0.02
C GLU A 66 -31.06 11.15 -0.09
N THR A 67 -31.12 10.36 -1.16
CA THR A 67 -32.08 9.25 -1.33
C THR A 67 -31.67 7.99 -0.55
N GLY A 68 -30.55 7.99 0.17
CA GLY A 68 -30.10 6.87 1.00
C GLY A 68 -29.41 5.74 0.22
N THR A 69 -28.77 6.07 -0.90
CA THR A 69 -28.08 5.09 -1.75
C THR A 69 -27.01 4.31 -0.98
N ILE A 70 -26.21 4.99 -0.15
CA ILE A 70 -25.11 4.34 0.59
C ILE A 70 -25.65 3.25 1.54
N GLN A 71 -26.70 3.56 2.30
CA GLN A 71 -27.32 2.59 3.22
C GLN A 71 -27.96 1.42 2.46
N GLN A 72 -28.60 1.70 1.31
CA GLN A 72 -29.14 0.65 0.45
C GLN A 72 -28.03 -0.28 -0.06
N LEU A 73 -26.90 0.28 -0.51
CA LEU A 73 -25.75 -0.49 -0.98
C LEU A 73 -25.14 -1.36 0.14
N ILE A 74 -25.00 -0.83 1.35
CA ILE A 74 -24.57 -1.58 2.55
C ILE A 74 -25.52 -2.75 2.83
N GLY A 75 -26.84 -2.53 2.78
CA GLY A 75 -27.86 -3.56 2.96
C GLY A 75 -27.75 -4.68 1.93
N ILE A 76 -27.62 -4.33 0.65
CA ILE A 76 -27.43 -5.28 -0.44
C ILE A 76 -26.15 -6.10 -0.24
N PHE A 77 -25.04 -5.44 0.11
CA PHE A 77 -23.77 -6.14 0.34
C PHE A 77 -23.93 -7.19 1.45
N LYS A 78 -24.49 -6.82 2.60
CA LYS A 78 -24.75 -7.75 3.71
C LYS A 78 -25.59 -8.95 3.28
N ASN A 79 -26.62 -8.72 2.46
CA ASN A 79 -27.47 -9.77 1.91
C ASN A 79 -26.74 -10.69 0.91
N THR A 80 -25.72 -10.19 0.21
CA THR A 80 -24.90 -11.04 -0.67
C THR A 80 -23.89 -11.90 0.09
N ILE A 81 -23.42 -11.45 1.26
CA ILE A 81 -22.52 -12.26 2.12
C ILE A 81 -23.23 -13.53 2.60
N SER A 82 -24.51 -13.42 2.97
CA SER A 82 -25.27 -14.53 3.57
C SER A 82 -25.73 -15.59 2.55
N LYS A 83 -25.76 -15.26 1.25
CA LYS A 83 -26.25 -16.13 0.17
C LYS A 83 -25.07 -16.79 -0.58
N SER A 84 -24.32 -17.66 0.09
CA SER A 84 -23.23 -18.42 -0.56
C SER A 84 -23.79 -19.60 -1.36
N ASN A 85 -23.95 -19.44 -2.67
CA ASN A 85 -24.21 -20.53 -3.60
C ASN A 85 -23.05 -20.60 -4.61
N ASP A 86 -22.31 -21.70 -4.62
CA ASP A 86 -21.08 -21.87 -5.41
C ASP A 86 -21.28 -21.63 -6.92
N LYS A 87 -22.51 -21.79 -7.43
CA LYS A 87 -22.84 -21.60 -8.85
C LYS A 87 -22.89 -20.13 -9.29
N GLU A 88 -23.06 -19.19 -8.36
CA GLU A 88 -23.26 -17.76 -8.64
C GLU A 88 -22.18 -16.88 -8.02
N GLU A 89 -21.14 -17.49 -7.45
CA GLU A 89 -20.08 -16.82 -6.71
C GLU A 89 -19.42 -15.68 -7.51
N ALA A 90 -19.10 -15.91 -8.79
CA ALA A 90 -18.47 -14.88 -9.63
C ALA A 90 -19.37 -13.64 -9.84
N ILE A 91 -20.69 -13.82 -9.94
CA ILE A 91 -21.65 -12.71 -10.10
C ILE A 91 -21.80 -11.95 -8.79
N VAL A 92 -21.83 -12.67 -7.66
CA VAL A 92 -21.88 -12.07 -6.33
C VAL A 92 -20.63 -11.23 -6.07
N LEU A 93 -19.44 -11.74 -6.39
CA LEU A 93 -18.19 -10.98 -6.25
C LEU A 93 -18.18 -9.72 -7.10
N GLU A 94 -18.76 -9.77 -8.30
CA GLU A 94 -18.89 -8.58 -9.15
C GLU A 94 -19.85 -7.56 -8.55
N ILE A 95 -21.02 -7.98 -8.08
CA ILE A 95 -21.99 -7.11 -7.39
C ILE A 95 -21.34 -6.44 -6.17
N GLN A 96 -20.61 -7.20 -5.36
CA GLN A 96 -19.87 -6.69 -4.20
C GLN A 96 -18.80 -5.66 -4.62
N SER A 97 -18.05 -5.95 -5.68
CA SER A 97 -17.03 -5.04 -6.21
C SER A 97 -17.66 -3.72 -6.70
N ASP A 98 -18.76 -3.80 -7.45
CA ASP A 98 -19.48 -2.63 -7.95
C ASP A 98 -20.06 -1.78 -6.80
N ILE A 99 -20.61 -2.41 -5.77
CA ILE A 99 -21.09 -1.71 -4.57
C ILE A 99 -19.98 -0.89 -3.91
N LEU A 100 -18.80 -1.50 -3.72
CA LEU A 100 -17.65 -0.84 -3.12
C LEU A 100 -17.16 0.33 -3.99
N LEU A 101 -17.04 0.14 -5.31
CA LEU A 101 -16.63 1.21 -6.22
C LEU A 101 -17.63 2.38 -6.27
N ILE A 102 -18.93 2.09 -6.24
CA ILE A 102 -19.97 3.14 -6.15
C ILE A 102 -19.81 3.89 -4.81
N SER A 103 -19.62 3.15 -3.72
CA SER A 103 -19.44 3.76 -2.40
C SER A 103 -18.20 4.65 -2.36
N SER A 104 -17.08 4.21 -2.96
CA SER A 104 -15.86 5.00 -3.10
C SER A 104 -16.13 6.32 -3.81
N GLY A 105 -16.70 6.28 -5.01
CA GLY A 105 -16.95 7.50 -5.80
C GLY A 105 -17.96 8.44 -5.15
N LEU A 106 -18.92 7.92 -4.37
CA LEU A 106 -19.84 8.77 -3.60
C LEU A 106 -19.13 9.43 -2.40
N CYS A 107 -18.28 8.69 -1.69
CA CYS A 107 -17.65 9.16 -0.45
C CYS A 107 -16.37 9.98 -0.68
N GLU A 108 -15.78 9.90 -1.87
CA GLU A 108 -14.57 10.62 -2.24
C GLU A 108 -14.71 12.13 -1.93
N HIS A 109 -13.71 12.68 -1.25
CA HIS A 109 -13.62 14.08 -0.80
C HIS A 109 -14.79 14.61 0.06
N SER A 110 -15.71 13.77 0.57
CA SER A 110 -16.89 14.23 1.33
C SER A 110 -17.03 13.56 2.70
N ILE A 111 -16.61 14.27 3.75
CA ILE A 111 -16.70 13.77 5.14
C ILE A 111 -18.14 13.38 5.55
N PRO A 112 -19.20 14.17 5.26
CA PRO A 112 -20.56 13.78 5.62
C PRO A 112 -21.01 12.46 4.97
N ARG A 113 -20.58 12.20 3.72
CA ARG A 113 -20.89 10.94 3.03
C ARG A 113 -20.12 9.76 3.62
N LYS A 114 -18.88 9.99 4.10
CA LYS A 114 -18.12 9.00 4.90
C LYS A 114 -18.84 8.69 6.22
N GLU A 115 -19.33 9.70 6.95
CA GLU A 115 -20.11 9.48 8.17
C GLU A 115 -21.38 8.65 7.93
N ILE A 116 -22.04 8.85 6.78
CA ILE A 116 -23.17 8.02 6.33
C ILE A 116 -22.75 6.57 6.05
N PHE A 117 -21.58 6.35 5.45
CA PHE A 117 -21.02 5.01 5.24
C PHE A 117 -20.84 4.28 6.58
N GLY A 118 -20.38 5.00 7.60
CA GLY A 118 -20.49 4.61 9.00
C GLY A 118 -19.71 3.33 9.36
N THR A 119 -19.90 2.88 10.59
CA THR A 119 -19.24 1.67 11.11
C THR A 119 -19.70 0.40 10.38
N GLU A 120 -20.94 0.37 9.89
CA GLU A 120 -21.46 -0.77 9.13
C GLU A 120 -20.71 -0.97 7.80
N GLY A 121 -20.37 0.12 7.11
CA GLY A 121 -19.55 0.07 5.91
C GLY A 121 -18.12 -0.40 6.22
N VAL A 122 -17.55 0.04 7.35
CA VAL A 122 -16.24 -0.44 7.82
C VAL A 122 -16.28 -1.95 8.12
N ASP A 123 -17.35 -2.45 8.75
CA ASP A 123 -17.51 -3.88 9.04
C ASP A 123 -17.55 -4.74 7.75
N ILE A 124 -18.17 -4.22 6.68
CA ILE A 124 -18.15 -4.87 5.35
C ILE A 124 -16.73 -4.94 4.80
N ILE A 125 -15.98 -3.83 4.83
CA ILE A 125 -14.58 -3.78 4.37
C ILE A 125 -13.75 -4.81 5.13
N LEU A 126 -13.86 -4.83 6.46
CA LEU A 126 -13.14 -5.78 7.32
C LEU A 126 -13.52 -7.24 7.02
N HIS A 127 -14.79 -7.51 6.72
CA HIS A 127 -15.24 -8.84 6.31
C HIS A 127 -14.53 -9.30 5.03
N VAL A 128 -14.49 -8.45 4.01
CA VAL A 128 -13.85 -8.77 2.72
C VAL A 128 -12.35 -8.97 2.89
N MET A 129 -11.69 -8.14 3.69
CA MET A 129 -10.25 -8.26 3.97
C MET A 129 -9.86 -9.58 4.65
N LYS A 130 -10.79 -10.23 5.37
CA LYS A 130 -10.57 -11.54 6.00
C LYS A 130 -10.69 -12.72 5.02
N THR A 131 -10.94 -12.47 3.73
CA THR A 131 -11.00 -13.50 2.70
C THR A 131 -9.67 -14.27 2.61
N ASP A 132 -9.74 -15.60 2.49
CA ASP A 132 -8.55 -16.44 2.34
C ASP A 132 -7.70 -15.99 1.14
N PRO A 133 -6.41 -15.62 1.36
CA PRO A 133 -5.50 -15.21 0.30
C PRO A 133 -5.35 -16.19 -0.86
N LYS A 134 -5.61 -17.48 -0.65
CA LYS A 134 -5.57 -18.50 -1.71
C LYS A 134 -6.63 -18.26 -2.79
N LYS A 135 -7.74 -17.62 -2.44
CA LYS A 135 -8.84 -17.31 -3.37
C LYS A 135 -8.49 -16.24 -4.40
N PHE A 136 -7.47 -15.41 -4.15
CA PHE A 136 -7.00 -14.42 -5.11
C PHE A 136 -6.50 -15.03 -6.43
N GLN A 137 -6.13 -16.32 -6.42
CA GLN A 137 -5.69 -17.05 -7.62
C GLN A 137 -6.81 -17.84 -8.31
N SER A 138 -8.04 -17.81 -7.81
CA SER A 138 -9.14 -18.63 -8.34
C SER A 138 -9.68 -18.17 -9.71
N GLY A 139 -9.40 -16.92 -10.11
CA GLY A 139 -9.93 -16.32 -11.32
C GLY A 139 -11.41 -15.89 -11.24
N LEU A 140 -12.08 -16.07 -10.10
CA LEU A 140 -13.51 -15.77 -9.92
C LEU A 140 -13.85 -14.30 -9.71
N GLY A 141 -12.84 -13.43 -9.50
CA GLY A 141 -13.04 -11.99 -9.29
C GLY A 141 -12.56 -11.46 -7.93
N TYR A 142 -12.04 -12.32 -7.04
CA TYR A 142 -11.55 -11.90 -5.71
C TYR A 142 -10.46 -10.80 -5.75
N ASN A 143 -9.64 -10.74 -6.81
CA ASN A 143 -8.68 -9.64 -6.98
C ASN A 143 -9.38 -8.29 -7.21
N VAL A 144 -10.45 -8.29 -8.02
CA VAL A 144 -11.24 -7.08 -8.29
C VAL A 144 -11.90 -6.62 -7.01
N LEU A 145 -12.52 -7.55 -6.27
CA LEU A 145 -13.13 -7.25 -4.98
C LEU A 145 -12.12 -6.67 -3.98
N LEU A 146 -10.90 -7.23 -3.91
CA LEU A 146 -9.84 -6.69 -3.07
C LEU A 146 -9.41 -5.29 -3.51
N PHE A 147 -9.25 -5.03 -4.81
CA PHE A 147 -8.95 -3.68 -5.31
C PHE A 147 -10.04 -2.68 -4.93
N SER A 148 -11.31 -3.03 -5.16
CA SER A 148 -12.46 -2.21 -4.77
C SER A 148 -12.49 -1.98 -3.26
N THR A 149 -12.08 -2.96 -2.45
CA THR A 149 -11.99 -2.82 -1.00
C THR A 149 -10.90 -1.84 -0.58
N LEU A 150 -9.70 -1.96 -1.15
CA LEU A 150 -8.59 -1.06 -0.86
C LEU A 150 -8.91 0.39 -1.30
N ASP A 151 -9.55 0.54 -2.46
CA ASP A 151 -10.07 1.81 -2.94
C ASP A 151 -11.15 2.38 -2.01
N SER A 152 -12.10 1.57 -1.52
CA SER A 152 -13.08 2.02 -0.53
C SER A 152 -12.47 2.36 0.83
N ILE A 153 -11.37 1.72 1.26
CA ILE A 153 -10.63 2.20 2.44
C ILE A 153 -10.14 3.62 2.19
N TRP A 154 -9.55 3.86 1.01
CA TRP A 154 -9.04 5.18 0.65
C TRP A 154 -10.13 6.24 0.59
N CYS A 155 -11.22 5.98 -0.15
CA CYS A 155 -12.26 6.97 -0.38
C CYS A 155 -13.26 7.08 0.77
N CYS A 156 -13.65 5.97 1.41
CA CYS A 156 -14.72 5.96 2.42
C CYS A 156 -14.22 6.10 3.86
N ILE A 157 -13.00 5.66 4.19
CA ILE A 157 -12.51 5.64 5.59
C ILE A 157 -11.50 6.76 5.83
N LEU A 158 -10.43 6.85 5.04
CA LEU A 158 -9.33 7.79 5.28
C LEU A 158 -9.80 9.24 5.30
N GLY A 159 -9.24 10.05 6.20
CA GLY A 159 -9.61 11.44 6.43
C GLY A 159 -10.86 11.63 7.30
N CYS A 160 -11.55 10.55 7.68
CA CYS A 160 -12.62 10.59 8.68
C CYS A 160 -12.13 9.91 9.97
N TYR A 161 -11.61 10.69 10.92
CA TYR A 161 -11.01 10.18 12.15
C TYR A 161 -11.92 9.20 12.91
N THR A 162 -13.23 9.42 12.94
CA THR A 162 -14.19 8.51 13.59
C THR A 162 -14.18 7.11 12.98
N LEU A 163 -14.09 7.01 11.65
CA LEU A 163 -14.04 5.74 10.96
C LEU A 163 -12.64 5.13 10.98
N GLU A 164 -11.59 5.94 10.88
CA GLU A 164 -10.22 5.47 11.04
C GLU A 164 -10.02 4.84 12.42
N ASP A 165 -10.46 5.51 13.47
CA ASP A 165 -10.39 5.01 14.85
C ASP A 165 -11.13 3.69 14.99
N TYR A 166 -12.36 3.60 14.44
CA TYR A 166 -13.12 2.34 14.45
C TYR A 166 -12.41 1.24 13.65
N PHE A 167 -11.83 1.55 12.49
CA PHE A 167 -11.06 0.61 11.68
C PHE A 167 -9.81 0.11 12.44
N LEU A 168 -9.11 0.99 13.15
CA LEU A 168 -7.95 0.67 13.99
C LEU A 168 -8.35 -0.23 15.17
N GLU A 169 -9.42 0.12 15.89
CA GLU A 169 -9.97 -0.64 17.01
C GLU A 169 -10.41 -2.05 16.62
N LYS A 170 -10.85 -2.24 15.37
CA LYS A 170 -11.21 -3.53 14.79
C LYS A 170 -10.04 -4.28 14.14
N GLU A 171 -8.81 -3.87 14.41
CA GLU A 171 -7.58 -4.47 13.90
C GLU A 171 -7.48 -4.43 12.36
N GLY A 172 -8.11 -3.45 11.71
CA GLY A 172 -8.08 -3.31 10.24
C GLY A 172 -6.67 -3.12 9.67
N ILE A 173 -5.80 -2.41 10.38
CA ILE A 173 -4.37 -2.29 10.02
C ILE A 173 -3.65 -3.63 10.05
N PHE A 174 -4.05 -4.56 10.93
CA PHE A 174 -3.41 -5.88 11.02
C PHE A 174 -3.73 -6.67 9.76
N LEU A 175 -4.97 -6.59 9.28
CA LEU A 175 -5.39 -7.19 8.01
C LEU A 175 -4.64 -6.58 6.81
N LEU A 176 -4.42 -5.26 6.79
CA LEU A 176 -3.59 -4.61 5.75
C LEU A 176 -2.15 -5.14 5.77
N LEU A 177 -1.54 -5.27 6.94
CA LEU A 177 -0.19 -5.82 7.10
C LEU A 177 -0.11 -7.30 6.72
N ASP A 178 -1.14 -8.09 7.02
CA ASP A 178 -1.24 -9.50 6.60
C ASP A 178 -1.32 -9.63 5.07
N LEU A 179 -2.12 -8.77 4.42
CA LEU A 179 -2.19 -8.69 2.96
C LEU A 179 -0.85 -8.24 2.36
N LEU A 180 -0.19 -7.25 2.98
CA LEU A 180 1.14 -6.78 2.57
C LEU A 180 2.20 -7.89 2.71
N ALA A 181 2.09 -8.74 3.73
CA ALA A 181 2.98 -9.88 3.96
C ALA A 181 2.86 -10.98 2.89
N LEU A 182 1.82 -10.96 2.04
CA LEU A 182 1.73 -11.81 0.85
C LEU A 182 2.70 -11.39 -0.26
N LYS A 183 3.25 -10.16 -0.19
CA LYS A 183 4.27 -9.60 -1.10
C LYS A 183 3.86 -9.62 -2.58
N GLN A 184 2.57 -9.47 -2.85
CA GLN A 184 2.03 -9.36 -4.21
C GLN A 184 2.20 -7.92 -4.71
N LYS A 185 3.09 -7.72 -5.69
CA LYS A 185 3.53 -6.38 -6.16
C LYS A 185 2.38 -5.42 -6.47
N LYS A 186 1.32 -5.93 -7.11
CA LYS A 186 0.12 -5.17 -7.50
C LYS A 186 -0.61 -4.53 -6.32
N PHE A 187 -0.61 -5.19 -5.16
CA PHE A 187 -1.28 -4.70 -3.94
C PHE A 187 -0.34 -3.97 -3.00
N CYS A 188 0.96 -4.31 -2.98
CA CYS A 188 1.94 -3.67 -2.10
C CYS A 188 1.93 -2.14 -2.23
N ASN A 189 1.91 -1.63 -3.47
CA ASN A 189 1.96 -0.18 -3.70
C ASN A 189 0.72 0.55 -3.14
N LEU A 190 -0.47 -0.04 -3.35
CA LEU A 190 -1.74 0.53 -2.89
C LEU A 190 -1.87 0.44 -1.37
N ILE A 191 -1.56 -0.72 -0.78
CA ILE A 191 -1.59 -0.93 0.67
C ILE A 191 -0.61 0.02 1.37
N LEU A 192 0.61 0.17 0.84
CA LEU A 192 1.58 1.11 1.41
C LEU A 192 1.11 2.57 1.27
N GLY A 193 0.41 2.91 0.18
CA GLY A 193 -0.22 4.23 0.05
C GLY A 193 -1.23 4.47 1.16
N ILE A 194 -2.17 3.54 1.36
CA ILE A 194 -3.16 3.58 2.43
C ILE A 194 -2.50 3.70 3.81
N MET A 195 -1.41 2.96 4.04
CA MET A 195 -0.67 3.02 5.31
C MET A 195 -0.02 4.39 5.57
N VAL A 196 0.46 5.08 4.53
CA VAL A 196 1.04 6.43 4.66
C VAL A 196 -0.02 7.40 5.17
N GLU A 197 -1.21 7.38 4.59
CA GLU A 197 -2.32 8.24 5.02
C GLU A 197 -2.78 7.91 6.44
N PHE A 198 -2.94 6.62 6.78
CA PHE A 198 -3.30 6.23 8.16
C PHE A 198 -2.29 6.72 9.19
N CYS A 199 -1.02 6.90 8.83
CA CYS A 199 0.00 7.40 9.74
C CYS A 199 -0.15 8.89 10.11
N ASP A 200 -1.12 9.60 9.52
CA ASP A 200 -1.55 10.92 10.02
C ASP A 200 -2.50 10.81 11.21
N ASN A 201 -3.11 9.63 11.44
CA ASN A 201 -3.80 9.34 12.69
C ASN A 201 -2.80 8.94 13.79
N PRO A 202 -2.76 9.65 14.93
CA PRO A 202 -1.78 9.41 15.99
C PRO A 202 -1.92 8.02 16.65
N LYS A 203 -3.08 7.36 16.55
CA LYS A 203 -3.28 6.02 17.10
C LYS A 203 -2.59 4.94 16.25
N THR A 204 -2.40 5.18 14.95
CA THR A 204 -1.90 4.17 14.00
C THR A 204 -0.57 3.55 14.42
N THR A 205 0.38 4.36 14.91
CA THR A 205 1.71 3.87 15.30
C THR A 205 1.65 2.77 16.35
N ALA A 206 0.74 2.88 17.34
CA ALA A 206 0.58 1.85 18.37
C ALA A 206 0.06 0.53 17.77
N HIS A 207 -0.92 0.60 16.87
CA HIS A 207 -1.46 -0.58 16.19
C HIS A 207 -0.41 -1.23 15.27
N VAL A 208 0.31 -0.46 14.46
CA VAL A 208 1.35 -0.99 13.55
C VAL A 208 2.47 -1.67 14.35
N ASN A 209 2.91 -1.07 15.47
CA ASN A 209 3.93 -1.66 16.33
C ASN A 209 3.46 -2.89 17.12
N ALA A 210 2.15 -3.03 17.35
CA ALA A 210 1.56 -4.20 17.99
C ALA A 210 1.43 -5.41 17.05
N TRP A 211 1.35 -5.20 15.73
CA TRP A 211 1.19 -6.29 14.77
C TRP A 211 2.35 -7.30 14.81
N ARG A 212 2.00 -8.59 14.70
CA ARG A 212 2.95 -9.70 14.59
C ARG A 212 2.53 -10.64 13.47
N GLY A 213 3.39 -10.76 12.46
CA GLY A 213 3.21 -11.69 11.36
C GLY A 213 3.71 -13.11 11.67
N LYS A 214 3.79 -13.94 10.62
CA LYS A 214 4.34 -15.30 10.72
C LYS A 214 5.75 -15.29 11.30
N LYS A 215 6.04 -16.20 12.23
CA LYS A 215 7.31 -16.29 12.97
C LYS A 215 7.63 -15.01 13.77
N ASP A 216 6.60 -14.37 14.32
CA ASP A 216 6.72 -13.19 15.19
C ASP A 216 7.37 -11.99 14.48
N GLN A 217 7.16 -11.90 13.16
CA GLN A 217 7.72 -10.83 12.34
C GLN A 217 7.05 -9.48 12.69
N THR A 218 7.85 -8.45 12.99
CA THR A 218 7.34 -7.10 13.23
C THR A 218 7.05 -6.36 11.93
N ALA A 219 6.18 -5.34 11.99
CA ALA A 219 5.85 -4.50 10.83
C ALA A 219 7.10 -3.83 10.23
N ALA A 220 7.99 -3.32 11.09
CA ALA A 220 9.27 -2.76 10.68
C ALA A 220 10.12 -3.76 9.89
N SER A 221 10.30 -4.99 10.40
CA SER A 221 11.04 -6.04 9.69
C SER A 221 10.37 -6.42 8.36
N LEU A 222 9.03 -6.42 8.28
CA LEU A 222 8.31 -6.62 7.01
C LEU A 222 8.63 -5.53 5.98
N LEU A 223 8.50 -4.27 6.37
CA LEU A 223 8.77 -3.11 5.50
C LEU A 223 10.21 -3.09 4.99
N ILE A 224 11.17 -3.34 5.87
CA ILE A 224 12.60 -3.39 5.51
C ILE A 224 12.88 -4.57 4.55
N LYS A 225 12.25 -5.74 4.75
CA LYS A 225 12.39 -6.87 3.81
C LYS A 225 11.74 -6.59 2.46
N LEU A 226 10.64 -5.83 2.42
CA LEU A 226 10.03 -5.38 1.17
C LEU A 226 10.96 -4.43 0.43
N TRP A 227 11.62 -3.51 1.14
CA TRP A 227 12.64 -2.64 0.58
C TRP A 227 13.76 -3.44 -0.09
N ARG A 228 14.36 -4.41 0.62
CA ARG A 228 15.42 -5.26 0.05
C ARG A 228 14.96 -6.01 -1.20
N LYS A 229 13.71 -6.48 -1.23
CA LYS A 229 13.11 -7.12 -2.41
C LYS A 229 13.00 -6.13 -3.57
N GLU A 230 12.50 -4.94 -3.32
CA GLU A 230 12.35 -3.89 -4.34
C GLU A 230 13.72 -3.46 -4.92
N GLU A 231 14.73 -3.23 -4.07
CA GLU A 231 16.10 -2.91 -4.51
C GLU A 231 16.67 -4.00 -5.42
N LYS A 232 16.45 -5.26 -5.07
CA LYS A 232 16.90 -6.39 -5.90
C LYS A 232 16.20 -6.44 -7.26
N GLU A 233 14.90 -6.14 -7.30
CA GLU A 233 14.14 -6.07 -8.56
C GLU A 233 14.57 -4.88 -9.44
N LEU A 234 14.91 -3.75 -8.82
CA LEU A 234 15.42 -2.55 -9.50
C LEU A 234 16.91 -2.65 -9.89
N GLY A 235 17.61 -3.70 -9.45
CA GLY A 235 19.01 -3.93 -9.76
C GLY A 235 19.99 -3.07 -8.97
N VAL A 236 19.58 -2.53 -7.81
CA VAL A 236 20.44 -1.70 -6.97
C VAL A 236 21.61 -2.53 -6.43
N LYS A 237 22.82 -2.02 -6.65
CA LYS A 237 24.07 -2.71 -6.31
C LYS A 237 24.35 -2.64 -4.79
N ARG A 238 24.56 -3.80 -4.17
CA ARG A 238 24.86 -3.99 -2.74
C ARG A 238 26.02 -4.98 -2.58
N ASP A 239 26.77 -4.89 -1.48
CA ASP A 239 27.77 -5.90 -1.15
C ASP A 239 27.13 -7.16 -0.54
N LYS A 240 27.97 -8.14 -0.17
CA LYS A 240 27.53 -9.41 0.47
C LYS A 240 26.80 -9.24 1.81
N HIS A 241 26.94 -8.09 2.47
CA HIS A 241 26.31 -7.76 3.75
C HIS A 241 25.17 -6.75 3.61
N GLY A 242 24.78 -6.37 2.38
CA GLY A 242 23.74 -5.37 2.13
C GLY A 242 24.23 -3.92 2.25
N LYS A 243 25.55 -3.69 2.32
CA LYS A 243 26.17 -2.36 2.41
C LYS A 243 26.11 -1.61 1.08
N ILE A 244 26.12 -0.28 1.17
CA ILE A 244 26.36 0.60 0.02
C ILE A 244 27.73 0.29 -0.60
N MET A 245 27.76 -0.01 -1.91
CA MET A 245 29.00 -0.16 -2.68
C MET A 245 29.47 1.15 -3.31
N ASP A 246 28.56 1.89 -3.93
CA ASP A 246 28.85 3.20 -4.52
C ASP A 246 28.28 4.32 -3.63
N THR A 247 29.18 5.05 -2.98
CA THR A 247 28.82 6.16 -2.08
C THR A 247 28.33 7.40 -2.83
N LYS A 248 28.59 7.53 -4.14
CA LYS A 248 28.07 8.59 -4.99
C LYS A 248 26.68 8.26 -5.54
N LYS A 249 26.41 6.96 -5.72
CA LYS A 249 25.16 6.45 -6.32
C LYS A 249 24.52 5.34 -5.47
N PRO A 250 24.08 5.63 -4.23
CA PRO A 250 23.67 4.57 -3.30
C PRO A 250 22.36 3.86 -3.67
N LEU A 251 21.44 4.53 -4.38
CA LEU A 251 20.11 4.00 -4.70
C LEU A 251 19.90 3.74 -6.20
N PHE A 252 20.96 3.90 -6.98
CA PHE A 252 20.94 3.93 -8.42
C PHE A 252 20.54 2.57 -8.99
N THR A 253 19.61 2.60 -9.94
CA THR A 253 18.97 1.41 -10.51
C THR A 253 19.60 1.02 -11.84
N ASN A 254 19.37 -0.21 -12.30
CA ASN A 254 19.81 -0.64 -13.64
C ASN A 254 19.18 0.23 -14.73
N PHE A 255 17.91 0.63 -14.56
CA PHE A 255 17.21 1.51 -15.50
C PHE A 255 17.91 2.87 -15.62
N GLN A 256 18.31 3.48 -14.51
CA GLN A 256 19.08 4.73 -14.51
C GLN A 256 20.50 4.57 -15.08
N GLU A 257 21.11 3.38 -15.03
CA GLU A 257 22.40 3.12 -15.71
C GLU A 257 22.24 3.03 -17.22
N GLU A 258 21.15 2.43 -17.70
CA GLU A 258 20.85 2.30 -19.12
C GLU A 258 20.40 3.62 -19.75
N GLN A 259 19.57 4.38 -19.04
CA GLN A 259 19.14 5.71 -19.46
C GLN A 259 20.29 6.70 -19.27
N LYS A 260 20.94 7.09 -20.37
CA LYS A 260 21.87 8.22 -20.32
C LYS A 260 21.09 9.48 -19.93
N ILE A 261 21.72 10.34 -19.13
CA ILE A 261 21.18 11.65 -18.82
C ILE A 261 21.05 12.41 -20.14
N ILE A 262 19.82 12.85 -20.42
CA ILE A 262 19.48 13.65 -21.60
C ILE A 262 18.87 14.94 -21.09
N PRO A 263 19.25 16.11 -21.63
CA PRO A 263 18.58 17.36 -21.27
C PRO A 263 17.09 17.29 -21.63
N LEU A 264 16.24 17.56 -20.63
CA LEU A 264 14.80 17.56 -20.77
C LEU A 264 14.24 18.99 -20.58
N PRO A 265 13.06 19.29 -21.14
CA PRO A 265 12.37 20.54 -20.86
C PRO A 265 12.12 20.74 -19.35
N ALA A 266 12.12 21.98 -18.88
CA ALA A 266 11.97 22.32 -17.45
C ALA A 266 10.63 21.88 -16.81
N ASN A 267 9.63 21.52 -17.61
CA ASN A 267 8.34 20.99 -17.16
C ASN A 267 8.31 19.45 -17.10
N CYS A 268 9.39 18.77 -17.46
CA CYS A 268 9.51 17.32 -17.38
C CYS A 268 10.21 16.93 -16.07
N PRO A 269 9.68 15.96 -15.30
CA PRO A 269 10.39 15.44 -14.14
C PRO A 269 11.66 14.72 -14.58
N THR A 270 12.71 14.80 -13.75
CA THR A 270 13.95 14.06 -13.98
C THR A 270 13.77 12.56 -13.69
N ILE A 271 14.72 11.73 -14.14
CA ILE A 271 14.64 10.27 -13.95
C ILE A 271 14.64 9.92 -12.45
N ALA A 272 15.44 10.60 -11.62
CA ALA A 272 15.43 10.42 -10.18
C ALA A 272 14.06 10.73 -9.55
N VAL A 273 13.34 11.74 -10.05
CA VAL A 273 11.98 12.09 -9.58
C VAL A 273 10.97 11.05 -10.05
N MET A 274 11.04 10.60 -11.30
CA MET A 274 10.16 9.55 -11.81
C MET A 274 10.32 8.24 -11.02
N ASP A 275 11.56 7.86 -10.70
CA ASP A 275 11.82 6.66 -9.89
C ASP A 275 11.12 6.71 -8.52
N VAL A 276 11.02 7.88 -7.87
CA VAL A 276 10.31 8.02 -6.58
C VAL A 276 8.82 7.66 -6.72
N ALA A 277 8.19 8.00 -7.84
CA ALA A 277 6.77 7.74 -8.10
C ALA A 277 6.49 6.29 -8.51
N GLU A 278 7.43 5.63 -9.19
CA GLU A 278 7.23 4.33 -9.84
C GLU A 278 7.52 3.11 -8.96
N ASN A 279 7.99 3.32 -7.72
CA ASN A 279 8.31 2.22 -6.80
C ASN A 279 7.74 2.43 -5.39
N ILE A 280 7.88 1.40 -4.55
CA ILE A 280 7.35 1.38 -3.18
C ILE A 280 8.30 2.00 -2.15
N ARG A 281 9.53 2.37 -2.53
CA ARG A 281 10.58 2.82 -1.58
C ARG A 281 10.17 4.07 -0.83
N ALA A 282 9.66 5.08 -1.53
CA ALA A 282 9.19 6.32 -0.92
C ALA A 282 8.08 6.09 0.13
N LYS A 283 7.17 5.15 -0.15
CA LYS A 283 6.07 4.81 0.76
C LYS A 283 6.58 4.06 1.99
N ILE A 284 7.52 3.13 1.81
CA ILE A 284 8.19 2.44 2.92
C ILE A 284 8.93 3.44 3.81
N TYR A 285 9.68 4.37 3.22
CA TYR A 285 10.37 5.44 3.94
C TYR A 285 9.39 6.28 4.76
N ALA A 286 8.28 6.72 4.15
CA ALA A 286 7.27 7.53 4.82
C ALA A 286 6.63 6.81 6.01
N VAL A 287 6.24 5.54 5.84
CA VAL A 287 5.68 4.74 6.94
C VAL A 287 6.70 4.56 8.06
N LEU A 288 7.94 4.15 7.75
CA LEU A 288 8.98 3.95 8.78
C LEU A 288 9.35 5.26 9.50
N GLY A 289 9.34 6.40 8.79
CA GLY A 289 9.54 7.70 9.41
C GLY A 289 8.47 8.07 10.43
N LYS A 290 7.21 7.66 10.20
CA LYS A 290 6.09 7.86 11.14
C LYS A 290 6.10 6.89 12.32
N LEU A 291 6.74 5.73 12.17
CA LEU A 291 6.92 4.75 13.24
C LEU A 291 8.09 5.05 14.18
N ASP A 292 8.87 6.10 13.87
CA ASP A 292 10.13 6.47 14.52
C ASP A 292 11.26 5.44 14.29
N PHE A 293 12.26 5.83 13.51
CA PHE A 293 13.41 4.99 13.12
C PHE A 293 14.21 4.44 14.31
N GLU A 294 14.15 5.10 15.48
CA GLU A 294 14.98 4.74 16.63
C GLU A 294 14.39 3.61 17.47
N ASN A 295 13.06 3.44 17.46
CA ASN A 295 12.34 2.59 18.42
C ASN A 295 11.66 1.37 17.75
N LEU A 296 12.29 0.78 16.74
CA LEU A 296 11.74 -0.33 15.96
C LEU A 296 12.08 -1.71 16.57
N PRO A 297 11.08 -2.52 16.97
CA PRO A 297 11.32 -3.80 17.64
C PRO A 297 11.66 -4.93 16.66
N GLY A 298 12.43 -5.92 17.15
CA GLY A 298 12.61 -7.22 16.49
C GLY A 298 13.44 -7.19 15.21
N LEU A 299 14.32 -6.20 15.05
CA LEU A 299 15.18 -6.06 13.88
C LEU A 299 16.44 -6.92 13.98
N SER A 300 16.81 -7.55 12.86
CA SER A 300 18.10 -8.24 12.73
C SER A 300 19.22 -7.28 12.35
N THR A 301 20.49 -7.71 12.44
CA THR A 301 21.65 -6.92 11.98
C THR A 301 21.52 -6.50 10.51
N GLU A 302 21.04 -7.41 9.65
CA GLU A 302 20.78 -7.11 8.23
C GLU A 302 19.69 -6.02 8.08
N ASP A 303 18.67 -6.05 8.94
CA ASP A 303 17.63 -5.03 8.96
C ASP A 303 18.19 -3.66 9.36
N PHE A 304 19.04 -3.59 10.39
CA PHE A 304 19.70 -2.33 10.78
C PHE A 304 20.61 -1.79 9.68
N VAL A 305 21.38 -2.63 9.00
CA VAL A 305 22.20 -2.22 7.85
C VAL A 305 21.34 -1.61 6.75
N THR A 306 20.19 -2.23 6.44
CA THR A 306 19.24 -1.70 5.46
C THR A 306 18.59 -0.39 5.95
N LEU A 307 18.28 -0.31 7.24
CA LEU A 307 17.63 0.85 7.85
C LEU A 307 18.48 2.11 7.75
N CYS A 308 19.81 2.01 7.84
CA CYS A 308 20.71 3.14 7.61
C CYS A 308 20.52 3.77 6.21
N ILE A 309 20.19 2.94 5.20
CA ILE A 309 19.92 3.39 3.84
C ILE A 309 18.55 4.07 3.78
N ILE A 310 17.52 3.41 4.33
CA ILE A 310 16.15 3.91 4.33
C ILE A 310 16.09 5.27 5.02
N HIS A 311 16.72 5.41 6.19
CA HIS A 311 16.71 6.64 6.97
C HIS A 311 17.27 7.85 6.19
N ARG A 312 18.19 7.62 5.24
CA ARG A 312 18.78 8.66 4.37
C ARG A 312 18.23 8.63 2.94
N TYR A 313 17.08 8.00 2.71
CA TYR A 313 16.50 7.83 1.36
C TYR A 313 16.33 9.16 0.62
N LEU A 314 15.69 10.16 1.25
CA LEU A 314 15.48 11.46 0.62
C LEU A 314 16.79 12.19 0.34
N ASP A 315 17.77 12.11 1.25
CA ASP A 315 19.08 12.70 1.02
C ASP A 315 19.75 12.12 -0.23
N PHE A 316 19.69 10.79 -0.40
CA PHE A 316 20.22 10.13 -1.59
C PHE A 316 19.47 10.51 -2.87
N LYS A 317 18.15 10.66 -2.81
CA LYS A 317 17.35 11.09 -3.97
C LYS A 317 17.60 12.53 -4.36
N ILE A 318 17.73 13.43 -3.39
CA ILE A 318 18.16 14.81 -3.64
C ILE A 318 19.55 14.81 -4.29
N GLY A 319 20.46 13.96 -3.81
CA GLY A 319 21.78 13.77 -4.42
C GLY A 319 21.73 13.32 -5.88
N GLU A 320 20.86 12.36 -6.21
CA GLU A 320 20.65 11.90 -7.59
C GLU A 320 20.15 13.05 -8.49
N ILE A 321 19.17 13.84 -8.03
CA ILE A 321 18.64 15.00 -8.77
C ILE A 321 19.75 16.03 -9.04
N TRP A 322 20.56 16.36 -8.05
CA TRP A 322 21.67 17.30 -8.24
C TRP A 322 22.75 16.78 -9.20
N ASN A 323 23.00 15.47 -9.21
CA ASN A 323 23.91 14.85 -10.18
C ASN A 323 23.32 14.92 -11.60
N GLU A 324 22.00 14.71 -11.77
CA GLU A 324 21.31 14.87 -13.04
C GLU A 324 21.44 16.30 -13.56
N ILE A 325 21.12 17.30 -12.74
CA ILE A 325 21.27 18.73 -13.07
C ILE A 325 22.73 19.04 -13.48
N TYR A 326 23.70 18.53 -12.73
CA TYR A 326 25.12 18.79 -13.01
C TYR A 326 25.56 18.21 -14.36
N GLU A 327 25.07 17.03 -14.73
CA GLU A 327 25.38 16.41 -16.03
C GLU A 327 24.60 17.08 -17.18
N GLU A 328 23.36 17.51 -16.98
CA GLU A 328 22.59 18.25 -17.98
C GLU A 328 23.28 19.57 -18.36
N ILE A 329 23.73 20.34 -17.37
CA ILE A 329 24.50 21.59 -17.60
C ILE A 329 25.73 21.34 -18.49
N LYS A 330 26.43 20.22 -18.29
CA LYS A 330 27.59 19.85 -19.11
C LYS A 330 27.19 19.49 -20.53
N LEU A 331 26.12 18.72 -20.70
CA LEU A 331 25.62 18.28 -22.01
C LEU A 331 25.12 19.45 -22.85
N GLU A 332 24.44 20.41 -22.22
CA GLU A 332 24.00 21.65 -22.87
C GLU A 332 25.14 22.64 -23.12
N SER A 333 26.37 22.33 -22.69
CA SER A 333 27.54 23.20 -22.80
C SER A 333 27.34 24.57 -22.13
N LEU A 334 26.47 24.63 -21.11
CA LEU A 334 26.29 25.82 -20.29
C LEU A 334 27.55 26.07 -19.46
N ARG A 335 27.90 27.35 -19.28
CA ARG A 335 29.05 27.77 -18.47
C ARG A 335 28.55 28.49 -17.22
N PRO A 336 28.40 27.78 -16.08
CA PRO A 336 28.09 28.43 -14.81
C PRO A 336 29.15 29.46 -14.44
N ILE A 337 28.74 30.54 -13.77
CA ILE A 337 29.70 31.46 -13.16
C ILE A 337 30.47 30.75 -12.04
N ALA A 338 31.64 31.28 -11.67
CA ALA A 338 32.53 30.64 -10.69
C ALA A 338 31.83 30.31 -9.36
N THR A 339 30.94 31.18 -8.89
CA THR A 339 30.14 30.97 -7.67
C THR A 339 29.23 29.75 -7.80
N ASP A 340 28.46 29.65 -8.88
CA ASP A 340 27.52 28.55 -9.11
C ASP A 340 28.25 27.22 -9.26
N LYS A 341 29.40 27.23 -9.93
CA LYS A 341 30.26 26.04 -10.05
C LYS A 341 30.70 25.55 -8.66
N HIS A 342 31.17 26.44 -7.80
CA HIS A 342 31.57 26.08 -6.44
C HIS A 342 30.39 25.54 -5.61
N ILE A 343 29.20 26.11 -5.77
CA ILE A 343 27.98 25.62 -5.10
C ILE A 343 27.63 24.20 -5.56
N LEU A 344 27.64 23.94 -6.88
CA LEU A 344 27.36 22.61 -7.44
C LEU A 344 28.39 21.56 -6.96
N GLU A 345 29.67 21.91 -6.92
CA GLU A 345 30.72 21.06 -6.38
C GLU A 345 30.54 20.79 -4.87
N ALA A 346 30.13 21.80 -4.10
CA ALA A 346 29.87 21.66 -2.67
C ALA A 346 28.64 20.75 -2.40
N ILE A 347 27.57 20.90 -3.17
CA ILE A 347 26.35 20.07 -3.06
C ILE A 347 26.66 18.61 -3.41
N THR A 348 27.36 18.36 -4.52
CA THR A 348 27.72 16.99 -4.93
C THR A 348 28.67 16.32 -3.92
N ALA A 349 29.63 17.07 -3.38
CA ALA A 349 30.50 16.59 -2.31
C ALA A 349 29.74 16.28 -1.01
N ALA A 350 28.79 17.15 -0.62
CA ALA A 350 27.95 16.92 0.54
C ALA A 350 27.11 15.64 0.39
N SER A 351 26.53 15.41 -0.79
CA SER A 351 25.79 14.17 -1.10
C SER A 351 26.68 12.93 -0.98
N GLU A 352 27.89 12.94 -1.54
CA GLU A 352 28.83 11.81 -1.44
C GLU A 352 29.25 11.57 0.02
N ASN A 353 29.44 12.62 0.81
CA ASN A 353 29.78 12.51 2.23
C ASN A 353 28.69 11.80 3.03
N ILE A 354 27.41 12.02 2.71
CA ILE A 354 26.30 11.29 3.32
C ILE A 354 26.40 9.79 3.00
N GLY A 355 26.70 9.44 1.74
CA GLY A 355 26.93 8.05 1.34
C GLY A 355 28.09 7.39 2.10
N LYS A 356 29.21 8.12 2.27
CA LYS A 356 30.36 7.66 3.08
C LYS A 356 30.01 7.47 4.54
N MET A 357 29.27 8.41 5.13
CA MET A 357 28.80 8.33 6.52
C MET A 357 27.94 7.08 6.75
N VAL A 358 26.97 6.84 5.87
CA VAL A 358 26.11 5.64 5.96
C VAL A 358 26.92 4.37 5.79
N ALA A 359 27.84 4.32 4.83
CA ALA A 359 28.72 3.17 4.65
C ALA A 359 29.61 2.92 5.89
N SER A 360 30.05 3.97 6.59
CA SER A 360 30.80 3.85 7.85
C SER A 360 29.93 3.27 8.96
N LEU A 361 28.71 3.79 9.12
CA LEU A 361 27.75 3.29 10.13
C LEU A 361 27.39 1.82 9.90
N GLN A 362 27.17 1.42 8.64
CA GLN A 362 26.91 0.02 8.29
C GLN A 362 28.09 -0.89 8.67
N SER A 363 29.34 -0.43 8.46
CA SER A 363 30.54 -1.16 8.90
C SER A 363 30.58 -1.32 10.42
N GLU A 364 30.30 -0.27 11.17
CA GLU A 364 30.28 -0.30 12.63
C GLU A 364 29.25 -1.29 13.18
N ILE A 365 28.05 -1.32 12.60
CA ILE A 365 26.98 -2.27 12.98
C ILE A 365 27.45 -3.72 12.77
N ILE A 366 28.04 -4.01 11.60
CA ILE A 366 28.52 -5.36 11.26
C ILE A 366 29.67 -5.77 12.19
N GLU A 367 30.63 -4.88 12.43
CA GLU A 367 31.76 -5.16 13.34
C GLU A 367 31.29 -5.39 14.77
N THR A 368 30.32 -4.60 15.25
CA THR A 368 29.75 -4.75 16.59
C THR A 368 29.07 -6.11 16.74
N GLN A 369 28.30 -6.54 15.73
CA GLN A 369 27.69 -7.87 15.74
C GLN A 369 28.75 -8.98 15.75
N ALA A 370 29.77 -8.89 14.89
CA ALA A 370 30.84 -9.88 14.83
C ALA A 370 31.58 -10.01 16.17
N ARG A 371 31.83 -8.89 16.87
CA ARG A 371 32.43 -8.89 18.22
C ARG A 371 31.51 -9.56 19.24
N GLN A 372 30.20 -9.31 19.18
CA GLN A 372 29.23 -9.93 20.09
C GLN A 372 29.12 -11.44 19.86
N ASP A 373 29.13 -11.89 18.60
CA ASP A 373 29.04 -13.31 18.25
C ASP A 373 30.25 -14.09 18.79
N VAL A 374 31.47 -13.57 18.60
CA VAL A 374 32.70 -14.15 19.16
C VAL A 374 32.63 -14.23 20.69
N GLN A 375 32.14 -13.20 21.36
CA GLN A 375 31.98 -13.21 22.82
C GLN A 375 30.94 -14.25 23.28
N ASN A 376 29.86 -14.43 22.53
CA ASN A 376 28.83 -15.42 22.84
C ASN A 376 29.33 -16.84 22.62
N GLU A 377 30.05 -17.10 21.53
CA GLU A 377 30.71 -18.38 21.27
C GLU A 377 31.68 -18.75 22.39
N GLN A 378 32.52 -17.79 22.83
CA GLN A 378 33.44 -18.01 23.94
C GLN A 378 32.70 -18.38 25.23
N LYS A 379 31.60 -17.69 25.56
CA LYS A 379 30.76 -18.01 26.73
C LYS A 379 30.14 -19.41 26.63
N VAL A 380 29.70 -19.82 25.45
CA VAL A 380 29.14 -21.16 25.23
C VAL A 380 30.23 -22.22 25.39
N TYR A 381 31.40 -22.02 24.78
CA TYR A 381 32.54 -22.92 24.90
C TYR A 381 32.96 -23.12 26.37
N THR A 382 33.07 -22.03 27.13
CA THR A 382 33.36 -22.07 28.57
C THR A 382 32.29 -22.87 29.34
N LYS A 383 30.99 -22.67 29.04
CA LYS A 383 29.89 -23.43 29.67
C LYS A 383 29.96 -24.93 29.35
N VAL A 384 30.24 -25.30 28.10
CA VAL A 384 30.36 -26.70 27.67
C VAL A 384 31.57 -27.36 28.32
N SER A 385 32.71 -26.67 28.31
CA SER A 385 33.93 -27.13 28.99
C SER A 385 33.67 -27.38 30.48
N HIS A 386 33.06 -26.44 31.21
CA HIS A 386 32.73 -26.64 32.63
C HIS A 386 31.76 -27.79 32.89
N ARG A 387 30.79 -28.06 32.00
CA ARG A 387 29.90 -29.23 32.12
C ARG A 387 30.65 -30.54 31.89
N TYR A 388 31.55 -30.58 30.92
CA TYR A 388 32.38 -31.75 30.63
C TYR A 388 33.29 -32.12 31.82
N HIS A 389 33.87 -31.11 32.46
CA HIS A 389 34.71 -31.28 33.66
C HIS A 389 33.91 -31.64 34.93
N ARG A 390 32.58 -31.42 34.96
CA ARG A 390 31.71 -31.85 36.06
C ARG A 390 31.13 -33.26 35.87
N GLY A 391 30.98 -33.74 34.63
CA GLY A 391 30.50 -35.10 34.34
C GLY A 391 31.58 -36.19 34.39
N THR A 392 32.84 -35.83 34.65
CA THR A 392 34.00 -36.72 34.74
C THR A 392 34.51 -36.90 36.18
N ARG A 393 33.71 -36.51 37.18
CA ARG A 393 33.98 -36.73 38.61
C ARG A 393 32.99 -37.68 39.24
#